data_AF-A0A1E1MBR9-F1
#
_entry.id   AF-A0A1E1MBR9-F1
#
_cell.length_a   1.000
_cell.length_b   1.000
_cell.length_c   1.000
_cell.angle_alpha   90.00
_cell.angle_beta   90.00
_cell.angle_gamma   90.00
#
_symmetry.space_group_name_H-M   'P 1'
#
loop_
_entity.id
_entity.type
_entity.pdbx_description
1 polymer ?
#
loop_
_entity_poly.entity_id
_entity_poly.type
_entity_poly.pdbx_seq_one_letter_code
_entity_poly.pdbx_strand_id
1 'polypeptide(L)'
;MSSTMDKASAKAREVAMEDFNKAKALASSAARSGAYLYPIKGVFYFLSHKTLWKPLLSKLFPTLSLSVVVVVAMFLFAYLPQLAVLVFVNGPLAAFTTILLTLSESSTLINLLSRTFLLQDALVDTFDGVLVSRRQTAVLSEGRQLKSGNFNDPMEKLGKLIKSPFEKFTPKAFIRYIMYLPLNFIPVVGTVIFVALQGRTRGNSAHTRYFQLKKWSNPQKEAWLKENTAPYTAFGTVATLLELIPFASIFFTFTNTVGAALWAADIEGNNTAMTEMSTPSSREGDKKVE
;
A
#
# COMPACT_ATOMS: atom_id res chain seq x y z
N MET A 1 19.82 32.93 31.71
CA MET A 1 19.26 32.53 30.40
C MET A 1 20.16 31.57 29.60
N SER A 2 21.50 31.57 29.75
CA SER A 2 22.39 30.64 29.02
C SER A 2 22.15 29.15 29.36
N SER A 3 22.00 28.81 30.65
CA SER A 3 21.94 27.41 31.10
C SER A 3 20.70 26.63 30.63
N THR A 4 19.60 27.30 30.32
CA THR A 4 18.38 26.67 29.80
C THR A 4 18.49 26.38 28.30
N MET A 5 19.18 27.24 27.54
CA MET A 5 19.42 27.05 26.10
C MET A 5 20.44 25.93 25.86
N ASP A 6 21.47 25.83 26.70
CA ASP A 6 22.48 24.76 26.62
C ASP A 6 21.88 23.38 26.93
N LYS A 7 20.99 23.30 27.93
CA LYS A 7 20.24 22.07 28.25
C LYS A 7 19.26 21.68 27.14
N ALA A 8 18.59 22.65 26.51
CA ALA A 8 17.70 22.38 25.38
C ALA A 8 18.46 21.87 24.15
N SER A 9 19.64 22.44 23.86
CA SER A 9 20.53 21.99 22.77
C SER A 9 21.09 20.58 23.03
N ALA A 10 21.52 20.29 24.26
CA ALA A 10 21.98 18.95 24.64
C ALA A 10 20.87 17.90 24.52
N LYS A 11 19.67 18.20 25.01
CA LYS A 11 18.50 17.32 24.88
C LYS A 11 18.07 17.13 23.43
N ALA A 12 18.13 18.19 22.61
CA ALA A 12 17.86 18.10 21.18
C ALA A 12 18.89 17.21 20.46
N ARG A 13 20.18 17.30 20.81
CA ARG A 13 21.22 16.40 20.29
C ARG A 13 21.04 14.96 20.74
N GLU A 14 20.63 14.73 21.98
CA GLU A 14 20.35 13.40 22.51
C GLU A 14 19.17 12.74 21.77
N VAL A 15 18.05 13.45 21.61
CA VAL A 15 16.91 12.96 20.82
C VAL A 15 17.32 12.73 19.36
N ALA A 16 18.09 13.64 18.76
CA ALA A 16 18.55 13.47 17.38
C ALA A 16 19.49 12.27 17.21
N MET A 17 20.37 11.99 18.19
CA MET A 17 21.23 10.80 18.17
C MET A 17 20.42 9.51 18.40
N GLU A 18 19.45 9.54 19.30
CA GLU A 18 18.55 8.41 19.54
C GLU A 18 17.75 8.06 18.26
N ASP A 19 17.18 9.07 17.62
CA ASP A 19 16.43 8.92 16.37
C ASP A 19 17.34 8.47 15.21
N PHE A 20 18.56 9.01 15.11
CA PHE A 20 19.54 8.58 14.12
C PHE A 20 19.95 7.11 14.32
N ASN A 21 20.21 6.69 15.55
CA ASN A 21 20.58 5.32 15.87
C ASN A 21 19.42 4.35 15.61
N LYS A 22 18.19 4.73 15.96
CA LYS A 22 16.98 3.97 15.60
C LYS A 22 16.80 3.87 14.09
N ALA A 23 16.97 4.97 13.35
CA ALA A 23 16.88 4.99 11.89
C ALA A 23 17.96 4.12 11.23
N LYS A 24 19.21 4.17 11.72
CA LYS A 24 20.31 3.33 11.25
C LYS A 24 20.07 1.85 11.52
N ALA A 25 19.57 1.50 12.72
CA ALA A 25 19.19 0.13 13.07
C ALA A 25 18.05 -0.37 12.17
N LEU A 26 17.03 0.46 11.95
CA LEU A 26 15.91 0.16 11.06
C LEU A 26 16.38 -0.06 9.62
N ALA A 27 17.26 0.81 9.11
CA ALA A 27 17.82 0.73 7.76
C ALA A 27 18.70 -0.53 7.57
N SER A 28 19.53 -0.87 8.55
CA SER A 28 20.34 -2.09 8.55
C SER A 28 19.45 -3.34 8.57
N SER A 29 18.43 -3.38 9.43
CA SER A 29 17.47 -4.50 9.49
C SER A 29 16.62 -4.60 8.22
N ALA A 30 16.21 -3.46 7.66
CA ALA A 30 15.52 -3.39 6.37
C ALA A 30 16.37 -3.98 5.23
N ALA A 31 17.65 -3.61 5.16
CA ALA A 31 18.58 -4.15 4.17
C ALA A 31 18.80 -5.67 4.35
N ARG A 32 18.96 -6.15 5.59
CA ARG A 32 19.10 -7.58 5.89
C ARG A 32 17.85 -8.39 5.59
N SER A 33 16.67 -7.81 5.76
CA SER A 33 15.40 -8.52 5.55
C SER A 33 15.13 -8.89 4.08
N GLY A 34 15.75 -8.17 3.12
CA GLY A 34 15.47 -8.33 1.70
C GLY A 34 14.05 -7.91 1.28
N ALA A 35 13.22 -7.41 2.20
CA ALA A 35 11.81 -7.10 1.94
C ALA A 35 11.60 -6.03 0.85
N TYR A 36 12.56 -5.10 0.74
CA TYR A 36 12.60 -4.05 -0.29
C TYR A 36 12.72 -4.58 -1.72
N LEU A 37 13.16 -5.83 -1.92
CA LEU A 37 13.26 -6.46 -3.25
C LEU A 37 11.91 -6.95 -3.76
N TYR A 38 10.95 -7.24 -2.88
CA TYR A 38 9.67 -7.83 -3.27
C TYR A 38 8.80 -6.94 -4.17
N PRO A 39 8.70 -5.61 -3.96
CA PRO A 39 8.02 -4.74 -4.92
C PRO A 39 8.61 -4.85 -6.34
N ILE A 40 9.93 -4.92 -6.46
CA ILE A 40 10.63 -5.07 -7.73
C ILE A 40 10.40 -6.48 -8.33
N LYS A 41 10.56 -7.54 -7.52
CA LYS A 41 10.22 -8.91 -7.93
C LYS A 41 8.78 -9.01 -8.41
N GLY A 42 7.86 -8.29 -7.77
CA GLY A 42 6.45 -8.21 -8.13
C GLY A 42 6.23 -7.68 -9.55
N VAL A 43 7.00 -6.67 -9.97
CA VAL A 43 6.96 -6.15 -11.35
C VAL A 43 7.38 -7.24 -12.34
N PHE A 44 8.55 -7.86 -12.15
CA PHE A 44 9.04 -8.90 -13.05
C PHE A 44 8.12 -10.12 -13.10
N TYR A 45 7.61 -10.55 -11.95
CA TYR A 45 6.68 -11.67 -11.86
C TYR A 45 5.36 -11.37 -12.56
N PHE A 46 4.79 -10.18 -12.35
CA PHE A 46 3.56 -9.75 -13.01
C PHE A 46 3.72 -9.68 -14.53
N LEU A 47 4.84 -9.15 -15.02
CA LEU A 47 5.13 -9.10 -16.47
C LEU A 47 5.31 -10.50 -17.08
N SER A 48 5.87 -11.45 -16.32
CA SER A 48 6.12 -12.82 -16.79
C SER A 48 4.86 -13.71 -16.73
N HIS A 49 3.91 -13.41 -15.84
CA HIS A 49 2.69 -14.21 -15.63
C HIS A 49 1.46 -13.50 -16.19
N LYS A 50 1.19 -13.72 -17.49
CA LYS A 50 0.06 -13.11 -18.22
C LYS A 50 -1.31 -13.39 -17.57
N THR A 51 -1.45 -14.48 -16.83
CA THR A 51 -2.69 -14.83 -16.12
C THR A 51 -3.09 -13.77 -15.09
N LEU A 52 -2.11 -13.13 -14.45
CA LEU A 52 -2.33 -12.05 -13.47
C LEU A 52 -2.80 -10.73 -14.10
N TRP A 53 -2.80 -10.62 -15.43
CA TRP A 53 -3.28 -9.42 -16.10
C TRP A 53 -4.80 -9.36 -16.16
N LYS A 54 -5.50 -10.51 -16.05
CA LYS A 54 -6.97 -10.56 -16.14
C LYS A 54 -7.65 -9.61 -15.12
N PRO A 55 -7.29 -9.61 -13.81
CA PRO A 55 -7.86 -8.66 -12.86
C PRO A 55 -7.60 -7.19 -13.22
N LEU A 56 -6.38 -6.85 -13.66
CA LEU A 56 -6.03 -5.50 -14.10
C LEU A 56 -6.88 -5.05 -15.30
N LEU A 57 -6.94 -5.87 -16.36
CA LEU A 57 -7.69 -5.53 -17.57
C LEU A 57 -9.19 -5.38 -17.29
N SER A 58 -9.76 -6.22 -16.41
CA SER A 58 -11.18 -6.14 -16.04
C SER A 58 -11.57 -4.82 -15.38
N LYS A 59 -10.61 -4.13 -14.75
CA LYS A 59 -10.82 -2.84 -14.08
C LYS A 59 -10.36 -1.64 -14.89
N LEU A 60 -9.70 -1.86 -16.03
CA LEU A 60 -9.21 -0.79 -16.89
C LEU A 60 -10.35 0.13 -17.36
N PHE A 61 -11.42 -0.43 -17.92
CA PHE A 61 -12.55 0.36 -18.42
C PHE A 61 -13.28 1.13 -17.30
N PRO A 62 -13.66 0.51 -16.16
CA PRO A 62 -14.21 1.25 -15.02
C PRO A 62 -13.31 2.39 -14.52
N THR A 63 -12.00 2.15 -14.44
CA THR A 63 -11.05 3.17 -13.98
C THR A 63 -10.87 4.29 -14.99
N LEU A 64 -10.86 4.01 -16.29
CA LEU A 64 -10.84 5.03 -17.33
C LEU A 64 -12.11 5.89 -17.30
N SER A 65 -13.29 5.28 -17.16
CA SER A 65 -14.56 6.02 -17.02
C SER A 65 -14.54 6.95 -15.81
N LEU A 66 -14.13 6.43 -14.65
CA LEU A 66 -13.95 7.24 -13.44
C LEU A 66 -12.94 8.37 -13.64
N SER A 67 -11.84 8.12 -14.37
CA SER A 67 -10.82 9.14 -14.63
C SER A 67 -11.37 10.32 -15.42
N VAL A 68 -12.19 10.07 -16.45
CA VAL A 68 -12.83 11.12 -17.26
C VAL A 68 -13.76 11.95 -16.39
N VAL A 69 -14.61 11.30 -15.59
CA VAL A 69 -15.56 11.99 -14.70
C VAL A 69 -14.83 12.89 -13.70
N VAL A 70 -13.78 12.37 -13.05
CA VAL A 70 -13.01 13.13 -12.05
C VAL A 70 -12.28 14.31 -12.68
N VAL A 71 -11.61 14.11 -13.83
CA VAL A 71 -10.90 15.19 -14.53
C VAL A 71 -11.88 16.29 -14.94
N VAL A 72 -13.01 15.94 -15.56
CA VAL A 72 -14.02 16.93 -15.96
C VAL A 72 -14.53 17.71 -14.74
N ALA A 73 -14.86 17.03 -13.65
CA ALA A 73 -15.31 17.70 -12.42
C ALA A 73 -14.23 18.64 -11.84
N MET A 74 -12.97 18.21 -11.78
CA MET A 74 -11.87 19.02 -11.29
C MET A 74 -11.62 20.27 -12.16
N PHE A 75 -11.70 20.15 -13.47
CA PHE A 75 -11.59 21.30 -14.37
C PHE A 75 -12.80 22.24 -14.30
N LEU A 76 -14.00 21.74 -14.01
CA LEU A 76 -15.19 22.60 -13.85
C LEU A 76 -15.18 23.35 -12.51
N PHE A 77 -14.81 22.70 -11.42
CA PHE A 77 -14.96 23.25 -10.07
C PHE A 77 -13.67 23.78 -9.45
N ALA A 78 -12.52 23.15 -9.71
CA ALA A 78 -11.24 23.49 -9.06
C ALA A 78 -10.39 24.46 -9.92
N TYR A 79 -10.39 24.30 -11.24
CA TYR A 79 -9.50 25.07 -12.13
C TYR A 79 -9.68 26.59 -12.00
N LEU A 80 -10.92 27.10 -12.07
CA LEU A 80 -11.18 28.55 -12.01
C LEU A 80 -10.76 29.18 -10.66
N PRO A 81 -11.18 28.62 -9.50
CA PRO A 81 -10.67 29.09 -8.20
C PRO A 81 -9.14 28.99 -8.06
N GLN A 82 -8.53 27.89 -8.52
CA GLN A 82 -7.08 27.71 -8.46
C GLN A 82 -6.35 28.73 -9.33
N LEU A 83 -6.81 28.96 -10.55
CA LEU A 83 -6.25 29.96 -11.45
C LEU A 83 -6.32 31.35 -10.84
N ALA A 84 -7.46 31.71 -10.24
CA ALA A 84 -7.62 33.01 -9.60
C ALA A 84 -6.55 33.26 -8.52
N VAL A 85 -6.23 32.25 -7.70
CA VAL A 85 -5.17 32.35 -6.68
C VAL A 85 -3.77 32.35 -7.32
N LEU A 86 -3.49 31.42 -8.23
CA LEU A 86 -2.16 31.27 -8.84
C LEU A 86 -1.77 32.44 -9.74
N VAL A 87 -2.72 33.17 -10.34
CA VAL A 87 -2.44 34.38 -11.13
C VAL A 87 -1.72 35.44 -10.30
N PHE A 88 -2.04 35.57 -9.01
CA PHE A 88 -1.37 36.52 -8.12
C PHE A 88 0.08 36.14 -7.79
N VAL A 89 0.42 34.84 -7.85
CA VAL A 89 1.76 34.33 -7.46
C VAL A 89 2.64 34.11 -8.70
N ASN A 90 2.10 33.49 -9.75
CA ASN A 90 2.84 33.02 -10.92
C ASN A 90 2.63 33.89 -12.16
N GLY A 91 1.76 34.90 -12.11
CA GLY A 91 1.52 35.83 -13.21
C GLY A 91 1.03 35.13 -14.50
N PRO A 92 1.53 35.49 -15.70
CA PRO A 92 1.05 34.93 -16.97
C PRO A 92 1.20 33.41 -17.11
N LEU A 93 2.14 32.80 -16.39
CA LEU A 93 2.36 31.35 -16.39
C LEU A 93 1.35 30.59 -15.54
N ALA A 94 0.50 31.30 -14.78
CA ALA A 94 -0.47 30.71 -13.88
C ALA A 94 -1.40 29.71 -14.59
N ALA A 95 -1.87 30.01 -15.80
CA ALA A 95 -2.73 29.10 -16.57
C ALA A 95 -2.08 27.73 -16.78
N PHE A 96 -0.82 27.70 -17.21
CA PHE A 96 -0.09 26.44 -17.41
C PHE A 96 0.18 25.71 -16.09
N THR A 97 0.61 26.44 -15.05
CA THR A 97 0.87 25.82 -13.74
C THR A 97 -0.40 25.28 -13.09
N THR A 98 -1.54 25.94 -13.28
CA THR A 98 -2.84 25.50 -12.77
C THR A 98 -3.29 24.23 -13.49
N ILE A 99 -3.13 24.12 -14.82
CA ILE A 99 -3.43 22.87 -15.55
C ILE A 99 -2.65 21.70 -14.96
N LEU A 100 -1.34 21.87 -14.75
CA LEU A 100 -0.49 20.81 -14.18
C LEU A 100 -0.92 20.44 -12.75
N LEU A 101 -1.26 21.43 -11.93
CA LEU A 101 -1.73 21.21 -10.56
C LEU A 101 -3.08 20.48 -10.54
N THR A 102 -4.07 20.96 -11.30
CA THR A 102 -5.40 20.33 -11.40
C THR A 102 -5.29 18.88 -11.90
N LEU A 103 -4.40 18.59 -12.85
CA LEU A 103 -4.14 17.22 -13.32
C LEU A 103 -3.50 16.34 -12.24
N SER A 104 -2.53 16.87 -11.49
CA SER A 104 -1.88 16.14 -10.39
C SER A 104 -2.86 15.79 -9.27
N GLU A 105 -3.71 16.75 -8.88
CA GLU A 105 -4.77 16.53 -7.89
C GLU A 105 -5.84 15.56 -8.40
N SER A 106 -6.23 15.69 -9.67
CA SER A 106 -7.14 14.73 -10.32
C SER A 106 -6.56 13.32 -10.28
N SER A 107 -5.28 13.13 -10.60
CA SER A 107 -4.60 11.83 -10.53
C SER A 107 -4.62 11.26 -9.11
N THR A 108 -4.38 12.09 -8.09
CA THR A 108 -4.45 11.68 -6.69
C THR A 108 -5.86 11.20 -6.32
N LEU A 109 -6.89 11.95 -6.74
CA LEU A 109 -8.28 11.61 -6.50
C LEU A 109 -8.72 10.34 -7.23
N ILE A 110 -8.32 10.19 -8.50
CA ILE A 110 -8.57 8.99 -9.30
C ILE A 110 -7.94 7.77 -8.65
N ASN A 111 -6.69 7.88 -8.19
CA ASN A 111 -6.00 6.79 -7.50
C ASN A 111 -6.75 6.38 -6.22
N LEU A 112 -7.16 7.36 -5.41
CA LEU A 112 -7.88 7.11 -4.16
C LEU A 112 -9.23 6.43 -4.41
N LEU A 113 -10.05 6.98 -5.32
CA LEU A 113 -11.37 6.46 -5.63
C LEU A 113 -11.29 5.09 -6.31
N SER A 114 -10.38 4.92 -7.27
CA SER A 114 -10.19 3.64 -7.97
C SER A 114 -9.78 2.55 -6.98
N ARG A 115 -8.80 2.82 -6.12
CA ARG A 115 -8.32 1.85 -5.12
C ARG A 115 -9.40 1.44 -4.13
N THR A 116 -10.25 2.39 -3.75
CA THR A 116 -11.27 2.14 -2.76
C THR A 116 -12.51 1.45 -3.33
N PHE A 117 -12.98 1.85 -4.51
CA PHE A 117 -14.25 1.37 -5.04
C PHE A 117 -14.13 0.34 -6.16
N LEU A 118 -13.06 0.38 -6.95
CA LEU A 118 -12.98 -0.40 -8.19
C LEU A 118 -11.98 -1.54 -8.09
N LEU A 119 -10.83 -1.29 -7.45
CA LEU A 119 -9.68 -2.19 -7.51
C LEU A 119 -9.63 -3.20 -6.36
N GLN A 120 -10.37 -3.02 -5.26
CA GLN A 120 -10.25 -3.89 -4.07
C GLN A 120 -10.36 -5.38 -4.40
N ASP A 121 -11.43 -5.79 -5.08
CA ASP A 121 -11.64 -7.19 -5.46
C ASP A 121 -10.54 -7.69 -6.40
N ALA A 122 -10.14 -6.85 -7.37
CA ALA A 122 -9.11 -7.21 -8.34
C ALA A 122 -7.72 -7.35 -7.69
N LEU A 123 -7.41 -6.54 -6.68
CA LEU A 123 -6.17 -6.66 -5.89
C LEU A 123 -6.21 -7.92 -5.02
N VAL A 124 -7.36 -8.25 -4.43
CA VAL A 124 -7.53 -9.51 -3.69
C VAL A 124 -7.35 -10.72 -4.61
N ASP A 125 -7.98 -10.70 -5.79
CA ASP A 125 -7.83 -11.77 -6.80
C ASP A 125 -6.40 -11.90 -7.29
N THR A 126 -5.70 -10.78 -7.48
CA THR A 126 -4.27 -10.76 -7.84
C THR A 126 -3.42 -11.38 -6.74
N PHE A 127 -3.67 -11.02 -5.48
CA PHE A 127 -2.95 -11.56 -4.33
C PHE A 127 -3.16 -13.07 -4.18
N ASP A 128 -4.42 -13.50 -4.14
CA ASP A 128 -4.78 -14.91 -4.02
C ASP A 128 -4.25 -15.71 -5.21
N GLY A 129 -4.31 -15.13 -6.41
CA GLY A 129 -3.82 -15.74 -7.63
C GLY A 129 -2.32 -16.06 -7.64
N VAL A 130 -1.51 -15.19 -7.03
CA VAL A 130 -0.07 -15.45 -6.83
C VAL A 130 0.14 -16.59 -5.82
N LEU A 131 -0.61 -16.63 -4.73
CA LEU A 131 -0.52 -17.73 -3.76
C LEU A 131 -0.88 -19.08 -4.39
N VAL A 132 -1.93 -19.14 -5.24
CA VAL A 132 -2.26 -20.35 -6.02
C VAL A 132 -1.10 -20.73 -6.93
N SER A 133 -0.52 -19.76 -7.64
CA SER A 133 0.60 -19.99 -8.57
C SER A 133 1.86 -20.50 -7.86
N ARG A 134 2.07 -20.12 -6.60
CA ARG A 134 3.16 -20.58 -5.72
C ARG A 134 2.83 -21.87 -4.96
N ARG A 135 1.72 -22.55 -5.28
CA ARG A 135 1.24 -23.78 -4.62
C ARG A 135 0.93 -23.61 -3.12
N GLN A 136 0.72 -22.37 -2.66
CA GLN A 136 0.34 -22.06 -1.28
C GLN A 136 -1.19 -22.13 -1.11
N THR A 137 -1.81 -23.21 -1.60
CA THR A 137 -3.28 -23.36 -1.62
C THR A 137 -3.87 -23.69 -0.25
N ALA A 138 -3.06 -24.23 0.68
CA ALA A 138 -3.48 -24.53 2.06
C ALA A 138 -3.87 -23.26 2.84
N VAL A 139 -3.17 -22.14 2.59
CA VAL A 139 -3.47 -20.83 3.20
C VAL A 139 -4.77 -20.24 2.63
N LEU A 140 -5.15 -20.61 1.40
CA LEU A 140 -6.34 -20.10 0.71
C LEU A 140 -7.62 -20.87 1.05
N SER A 141 -7.52 -22.18 1.32
CA SER A 141 -8.67 -23.04 1.62
C SER A 141 -9.46 -22.60 2.86
N GLU A 142 -8.85 -21.80 3.73
CA GLU A 142 -9.51 -21.28 4.93
C GLU A 142 -10.29 -19.97 4.72
N GLY A 143 -10.03 -19.24 3.64
CA GLY A 143 -10.59 -17.89 3.39
C GLY A 143 -11.35 -17.73 2.07
N ARG A 144 -11.35 -18.74 1.20
CA ARG A 144 -12.03 -18.74 -0.11
C ARG A 144 -12.47 -20.16 -0.48
N GLN A 145 -13.64 -20.31 -1.11
CA GLN A 145 -13.99 -21.59 -1.72
C GLN A 145 -13.08 -21.79 -2.94
N LEU A 146 -12.18 -22.76 -2.89
CA LEU A 146 -11.41 -23.19 -4.07
C LEU A 146 -12.31 -24.10 -4.90
N LYS A 147 -12.43 -23.86 -6.21
CA LYS A 147 -13.17 -24.78 -7.08
C LYS A 147 -12.31 -26.02 -7.31
N SER A 148 -12.81 -27.20 -6.92
CA SER A 148 -12.16 -28.49 -7.25
C SER A 148 -12.37 -28.82 -8.72
N GLY A 149 -11.26 -28.89 -9.48
CA GLY A 149 -11.23 -29.25 -10.89
C GLY A 149 -9.83 -29.12 -11.48
N ASN A 150 -9.57 -29.79 -12.61
CA ASN A 150 -8.28 -29.77 -13.30
C ASN A 150 -8.14 -28.48 -14.13
N PHE A 151 -8.01 -27.34 -13.44
CA PHE A 151 -7.85 -26.03 -14.09
C PHE A 151 -6.38 -25.74 -14.40
N ASN A 152 -6.07 -25.48 -15.66
CA ASN A 152 -4.73 -25.11 -16.12
C ASN A 152 -4.35 -23.66 -15.74
N ASP A 153 -5.31 -22.78 -15.45
CA ASP A 153 -5.07 -21.39 -15.05
C ASP A 153 -5.29 -21.19 -13.53
N PRO A 154 -4.27 -20.71 -12.78
CA PRO A 154 -4.40 -20.35 -11.36
C PRO A 154 -5.54 -19.37 -11.04
N MET A 155 -5.92 -18.48 -11.98
CA MET A 155 -7.01 -17.53 -11.75
C MET A 155 -8.38 -18.21 -11.80
N GLU A 156 -8.52 -19.31 -12.52
CA GLU A 156 -9.79 -20.03 -12.69
C GLU A 156 -10.12 -20.90 -11.46
N LYS A 157 -9.11 -21.23 -10.65
CA LYS A 157 -9.26 -21.93 -9.37
C LYS A 157 -9.86 -21.06 -8.26
N LEU A 158 -9.85 -19.74 -8.43
CA LEU A 158 -10.39 -18.79 -7.48
C LEU A 158 -11.93 -18.81 -7.52
N GLY A 159 -12.58 -19.37 -6.48
CA GLY A 159 -14.04 -19.32 -6.34
C GLY A 159 -14.54 -18.00 -5.75
N LYS A 160 -15.78 -17.98 -5.23
CA LYS A 160 -16.38 -16.75 -4.65
C LYS A 160 -15.72 -16.37 -3.33
N LEU A 161 -15.50 -15.07 -3.13
CA LEU A 161 -15.01 -14.51 -1.86
C LEU A 161 -16.07 -14.69 -0.76
N ILE A 162 -15.71 -15.29 0.37
CA ILE A 162 -16.65 -15.62 1.46
C ILE A 162 -16.90 -14.39 2.38
N LYS A 163 -16.00 -13.41 2.41
CA LYS A 163 -16.16 -12.16 3.16
C LYS A 163 -15.73 -10.95 2.34
N SER A 164 -16.57 -9.92 2.33
CA SER A 164 -16.23 -8.56 1.86
C SER A 164 -15.18 -7.97 2.81
N PRO A 165 -13.95 -7.70 2.36
CA PRO A 165 -12.84 -7.36 3.26
C PRO A 165 -12.82 -5.91 3.75
N PHE A 166 -13.79 -5.07 3.35
CA PHE A 166 -13.76 -3.64 3.64
C PHE A 166 -15.09 -3.12 4.18
N GLU A 167 -15.01 -2.29 5.23
CA GLU A 167 -16.16 -1.54 5.74
C GLU A 167 -16.69 -0.59 4.66
N LYS A 168 -18.01 -0.57 4.51
CA LYS A 168 -18.71 0.25 3.52
C LYS A 168 -18.40 1.73 3.77
N PHE A 169 -18.03 2.42 2.70
CA PHE A 169 -17.66 3.83 2.69
C PHE A 169 -18.73 4.72 3.36
N THR A 170 -18.35 5.54 4.34
CA THR A 170 -19.26 6.52 4.94
C THR A 170 -19.26 7.79 4.09
N PRO A 171 -20.41 8.32 3.65
CA PRO A 171 -20.52 9.58 2.87
C PRO A 171 -19.79 10.76 3.50
N LYS A 172 -19.66 10.74 4.83
CA LYS A 172 -18.93 11.72 5.64
C LYS A 172 -17.44 11.85 5.27
N ALA A 173 -16.78 10.77 4.84
CA ALA A 173 -15.38 10.79 4.42
C ALA A 173 -15.20 11.48 3.06
N PHE A 174 -16.13 11.27 2.13
CA PHE A 174 -16.17 11.94 0.83
C PHE A 174 -16.40 13.45 0.98
N ILE A 175 -17.41 13.84 1.76
CA ILE A 175 -17.76 15.24 2.00
C ILE A 175 -16.61 15.98 2.69
N ARG A 176 -16.02 15.37 3.72
CA ARG A 176 -14.86 15.91 4.43
C ARG A 176 -13.65 16.08 3.50
N TYR A 177 -13.45 15.16 2.55
CA TYR A 177 -12.37 15.25 1.59
C TYR A 177 -12.58 16.37 0.57
N ILE A 178 -13.79 16.53 0.00
CA ILE A 178 -14.14 17.68 -0.86
C ILE A 178 -13.87 19.01 -0.14
N MET A 179 -14.18 19.06 1.17
CA MET A 179 -13.95 20.24 2.01
C MET A 179 -12.47 20.51 2.29
N TYR A 180 -11.62 19.48 2.40
CA TYR A 180 -10.17 19.60 2.61
C TYR A 180 -9.34 19.58 1.32
N LEU A 181 -9.96 19.40 0.15
CA LEU A 181 -9.30 19.43 -1.14
C LEU A 181 -8.53 20.75 -1.36
N PRO A 182 -9.08 21.94 -1.00
CA PRO A 182 -8.33 23.19 -1.00
C PRO A 182 -7.21 23.23 0.05
N LEU A 183 -7.24 22.41 1.11
CA LEU A 183 -6.25 22.46 2.19
C LEU A 183 -4.93 21.74 1.82
N ASN A 184 -4.84 21.07 0.68
CA ASN A 184 -3.60 20.46 0.17
C ASN A 184 -2.64 21.49 -0.48
N PHE A 185 -2.90 22.79 -0.33
CA PHE A 185 -2.06 23.92 -0.79
C PHE A 185 -0.69 24.06 -0.07
N ILE A 186 -0.08 22.96 0.38
CA ILE A 186 1.31 22.95 0.84
C ILE A 186 2.07 21.83 0.13
N PRO A 187 2.59 22.09 -1.08
CA PRO A 187 3.72 21.33 -1.57
C PRO A 187 4.94 21.69 -0.71
N VAL A 188 5.81 20.69 -0.48
CA VAL A 188 7.11 20.79 0.22
C VAL A 188 7.07 20.64 1.74
N VAL A 189 6.77 19.41 2.19
CA VAL A 189 7.41 18.84 3.38
C VAL A 189 8.13 17.56 2.93
N GLY A 190 9.26 17.75 2.23
CA GLY A 190 10.25 16.73 1.88
C GLY A 190 9.70 15.40 1.35
N THR A 191 9.69 15.21 0.02
CA THR A 191 9.33 13.94 -0.64
C THR A 191 9.94 12.71 0.04
N VAL A 192 11.15 12.82 0.60
CA VAL A 192 11.83 11.77 1.38
C VAL A 192 11.15 11.50 2.73
N ILE A 193 10.78 12.53 3.49
CA ILE A 193 10.07 12.41 4.77
C ILE A 193 8.67 11.86 4.55
N PHE A 194 7.97 12.34 3.53
CA PHE A 194 6.66 11.80 3.14
C PHE A 194 6.74 10.32 2.77
N VAL A 195 7.73 9.93 1.94
CA VAL A 195 7.95 8.51 1.58
C VAL A 195 8.34 7.67 2.79
N ALA A 196 9.16 8.18 3.72
CA ALA A 196 9.54 7.45 4.92
C ALA A 196 8.37 7.23 5.88
N LEU A 197 7.54 8.27 6.11
CA LEU A 197 6.36 8.19 6.97
C LEU A 197 5.27 7.31 6.35
N GLN A 198 5.01 7.47 5.05
CA GLN A 198 4.02 6.67 4.33
C GLN A 198 4.48 5.23 4.11
N GLY A 199 5.79 5.00 3.99
CA GLY A 199 6.38 3.68 3.76
C GLY A 199 5.99 2.69 4.85
N ARG A 200 5.99 3.09 6.13
CA ARG A 200 5.56 2.21 7.23
C ARG A 200 4.07 1.85 7.13
N THR A 201 3.20 2.84 6.96
CA THR A 201 1.75 2.63 6.86
C THR A 201 1.41 1.75 5.64
N ARG A 202 2.02 2.05 4.48
CA ARG A 202 1.84 1.27 3.26
C ARG A 202 2.35 -0.16 3.43
N GLY A 203 3.52 -0.31 4.06
CA GLY A 203 4.11 -1.58 4.44
C GLY A 203 3.15 -2.43 5.25
N ASN A 204 2.64 -1.90 6.36
CA ASN A 204 1.70 -2.60 7.24
C ASN A 204 0.44 -3.08 6.51
N SER A 205 -0.01 -2.33 5.49
CA SER A 205 -1.17 -2.71 4.68
C SER A 205 -0.89 -3.84 3.68
N ALA A 206 0.37 -4.11 3.33
CA ALA A 206 0.76 -5.05 2.27
C ALA A 206 0.27 -6.48 2.51
N HIS A 207 0.29 -6.94 3.76
CA HIS A 207 -0.14 -8.29 4.15
C HIS A 207 -1.53 -8.34 4.78
N THR A 208 -2.35 -7.30 4.62
CA THR A 208 -3.73 -7.32 5.13
C THR A 208 -4.50 -8.56 4.66
N ARG A 209 -4.39 -8.91 3.37
CA ARG A 209 -5.03 -10.10 2.82
C ARG A 209 -4.44 -11.40 3.40
N TYR A 210 -3.13 -11.48 3.56
CA TYR A 210 -2.46 -12.62 4.18
C TYR A 210 -2.95 -12.84 5.63
N PHE A 211 -3.00 -11.79 6.44
CA PHE A 211 -3.51 -11.88 7.82
C PHE A 211 -4.99 -12.27 7.88
N GLN A 212 -5.79 -11.84 6.90
CA GLN A 212 -7.18 -12.28 6.77
C GLN A 212 -7.28 -13.77 6.45
N LEU A 213 -6.45 -14.28 5.54
CA LEU A 213 -6.40 -15.70 5.18
C LEU A 213 -5.98 -16.57 6.38
N LYS A 214 -5.04 -16.09 7.19
CA LYS A 214 -4.62 -16.73 8.46
C LYS A 214 -5.60 -16.52 9.62
N LYS A 215 -6.71 -15.78 9.43
CA LYS A 215 -7.71 -15.44 10.44
C LYS A 215 -7.13 -14.78 11.71
N TRP A 216 -6.06 -14.01 11.58
CA TRP A 216 -5.45 -13.34 12.72
C TRP A 216 -6.38 -12.29 13.33
N SER A 217 -6.43 -12.23 14.66
CA SER A 217 -7.08 -11.16 15.40
C SER A 217 -6.29 -9.85 15.28
N ASN A 218 -6.93 -8.70 15.56
CA ASN A 218 -6.24 -7.41 15.50
C ASN A 218 -5.01 -7.34 16.43
N PRO A 219 -5.06 -7.84 17.69
CA PRO A 219 -3.88 -7.90 18.55
C PRO A 219 -2.73 -8.74 17.96
N GLN A 220 -3.03 -9.87 17.31
CA GLN A 220 -2.02 -10.71 16.67
C GLN A 220 -1.33 -9.99 15.50
N LYS A 221 -2.12 -9.29 14.66
CA LYS A 221 -1.58 -8.48 13.56
C LYS A 221 -0.67 -7.38 14.08
N GLU A 222 -1.10 -6.66 15.12
CA GLU A 222 -0.32 -5.57 15.70
C GLU A 222 0.99 -6.07 16.32
N ALA A 223 0.97 -7.19 17.04
CA ALA A 223 2.16 -7.83 17.59
C ALA A 223 3.16 -8.20 16.47
N TRP A 224 2.69 -8.88 15.43
CA TRP A 224 3.52 -9.25 14.28
C TRP A 224 4.14 -8.04 13.58
N LEU A 225 3.31 -7.01 13.28
CA LEU A 225 3.77 -5.80 12.60
C LEU A 225 4.77 -5.01 13.46
N LYS A 226 4.60 -5.01 14.78
CA LYS A 226 5.53 -4.37 15.71
C LYS A 226 6.89 -5.05 15.68
N GLU A 227 6.92 -6.37 15.77
CA GLU A 227 8.16 -7.18 15.68
C GLU A 227 8.85 -7.05 14.32
N ASN A 228 8.06 -6.94 13.24
CA ASN A 228 8.55 -6.89 11.87
C ASN A 228 8.54 -5.48 11.27
N THR A 229 8.65 -4.43 12.08
CA THR A 229 8.51 -3.04 11.58
C THR A 229 9.49 -2.71 10.44
N ALA A 230 10.75 -3.15 10.54
CA ALA A 230 11.79 -2.86 9.54
C ALA A 230 11.48 -3.41 8.14
N PRO A 231 11.22 -4.72 7.94
CA PRO A 231 10.90 -5.25 6.61
C PRO A 231 9.63 -4.65 6.01
N TYR A 232 8.57 -4.46 6.81
CA TYR A 232 7.35 -3.81 6.32
C TYR A 232 7.61 -2.37 5.88
N THR A 233 8.38 -1.61 6.66
CA THR A 233 8.76 -0.23 6.28
C THR A 233 9.59 -0.22 5.01
N ALA A 234 10.53 -1.16 4.85
CA ALA A 234 11.36 -1.28 3.65
C ALA A 234 10.54 -1.59 2.39
N PHE A 235 9.67 -2.61 2.48
CA PHE A 235 8.73 -2.96 1.44
C PHE A 235 7.86 -1.76 1.06
N GLY A 236 7.22 -1.13 2.05
CA GLY A 236 6.29 -0.05 1.82
C GLY A 236 6.95 1.22 1.28
N THR A 237 8.21 1.49 1.62
CA THR A 237 8.99 2.59 1.06
C THR A 237 9.19 2.39 -0.44
N VAL A 238 9.71 1.24 -0.88
CA VAL A 238 9.93 0.96 -2.31
C VAL A 238 8.61 0.88 -3.06
N ALA A 239 7.59 0.26 -2.48
CA ALA A 239 6.24 0.21 -3.05
C ALA A 239 5.66 1.62 -3.26
N THR A 240 5.85 2.52 -2.29
CA THR A 240 5.42 3.92 -2.40
C THR A 240 6.19 4.63 -3.50
N LEU A 241 7.51 4.47 -3.58
CA LEU A 241 8.34 5.08 -4.63
C LEU A 241 7.90 4.65 -6.04
N LEU A 242 7.56 3.38 -6.25
CA LEU A 242 7.03 2.90 -7.52
C LEU A 242 5.66 3.54 -7.83
N GLU A 243 4.79 3.65 -6.83
CA GLU A 243 3.46 4.26 -7.00
C GLU A 243 3.49 5.78 -7.17
N LEU A 244 4.62 6.46 -6.90
CA LEU A 244 4.80 7.88 -7.19
C LEU A 244 4.91 8.16 -8.70
N ILE A 245 5.21 7.15 -9.53
CA ILE A 245 5.32 7.32 -10.97
C ILE A 245 3.93 7.68 -11.53
N PRO A 246 3.73 8.89 -12.07
CA PRO A 246 2.45 9.32 -12.60
C PRO A 246 1.97 8.38 -13.71
N PHE A 247 0.66 8.20 -13.84
CA PHE A 247 -0.02 7.32 -14.83
C PHE A 247 0.27 5.82 -14.68
N ALA A 248 1.40 5.42 -14.08
CA ALA A 248 1.74 4.03 -13.79
C ALA A 248 1.34 3.59 -12.37
N SER A 249 0.85 4.51 -11.53
CA SER A 249 0.49 4.24 -10.13
C SER A 249 -0.47 3.07 -9.95
N ILE A 250 -1.48 2.92 -10.83
CA ILE A 250 -2.42 1.79 -10.79
C ILE A 250 -1.69 0.49 -11.14
N PHE A 251 -0.91 0.49 -12.21
CA PHE A 251 -0.09 -0.66 -12.60
C PHE A 251 0.82 -1.09 -11.43
N PHE A 252 1.53 -0.14 -10.83
CA PHE A 252 2.40 -0.42 -9.68
C PHE A 252 1.63 -0.86 -8.44
N THR A 253 0.36 -0.49 -8.29
CA THR A 253 -0.51 -1.06 -7.24
C THR A 253 -0.65 -2.57 -7.41
N PHE A 254 -0.92 -3.04 -8.63
CA PHE A 254 -1.03 -4.47 -8.92
C PHE A 254 0.31 -5.19 -8.74
N THR A 255 1.41 -4.62 -9.26
CA THR A 255 2.73 -5.26 -9.10
C THR A 255 3.19 -5.29 -7.64
N ASN A 256 2.88 -4.26 -6.85
CA ASN A 256 3.15 -4.26 -5.41
C ASN A 256 2.30 -5.30 -4.69
N THR A 257 1.04 -5.49 -5.07
CA THR A 257 0.20 -6.59 -4.55
C THR A 257 0.77 -7.96 -4.91
N VAL A 258 1.31 -8.15 -6.12
CA VAL A 258 2.05 -9.37 -6.48
C VAL A 258 3.30 -9.52 -5.61
N GLY A 259 4.07 -8.46 -5.42
CA GLY A 259 5.26 -8.47 -4.56
C GLY A 259 4.93 -8.88 -3.12
N ALA A 260 3.85 -8.34 -2.56
CA ALA A 260 3.36 -8.71 -1.24
C ALA A 260 2.92 -10.18 -1.19
N ALA A 261 2.24 -10.69 -2.23
CA ALA A 261 1.83 -12.08 -2.28
C ALA A 261 3.01 -13.05 -2.42
N LEU A 262 4.03 -12.70 -3.21
CA LEU A 262 5.29 -13.45 -3.29
C LEU A 262 5.99 -13.47 -1.94
N TRP A 263 6.01 -12.33 -1.25
CA TRP A 263 6.60 -12.23 0.08
C TRP A 263 5.86 -13.12 1.09
N ALA A 264 4.53 -13.06 1.12
CA ALA A 264 3.72 -13.95 1.94
C ALA A 264 3.96 -15.44 1.60
N ALA A 265 4.05 -15.78 0.33
CA ALA A 265 4.32 -17.16 -0.12
C ALA A 265 5.69 -17.67 0.34
N ASP A 266 6.71 -16.79 0.37
CA ASP A 266 8.04 -17.15 0.82
C ASP A 266 8.15 -17.21 2.36
N ILE A 267 7.35 -16.42 3.09
CA ILE A 267 7.20 -16.56 4.55
C ILE A 267 6.64 -17.95 4.89
N GLU A 268 5.55 -18.37 4.23
CA GLU A 268 4.93 -19.70 4.43
C GLU A 268 5.81 -20.84 3.93
N GLY A 269 6.65 -20.59 2.93
CA GLY A 269 7.61 -21.56 2.40
C GLY A 269 8.92 -21.67 3.19
N ASN A 270 9.07 -20.96 4.31
CA ASN A 270 10.31 -20.85 5.09
C ASN A 270 11.54 -20.38 4.27
N ASN A 271 11.31 -19.61 3.18
CA ASN A 271 12.33 -19.24 2.20
C ASN A 271 12.88 -17.81 2.41
N THR A 272 12.60 -17.17 3.54
CA THR A 272 13.08 -15.81 3.85
C THR A 272 13.77 -15.77 5.19
N ALA A 273 14.76 -14.89 5.33
CA ALA A 273 15.41 -14.61 6.62
C ALA A 273 14.44 -14.10 7.71
N MET A 274 13.20 -13.75 7.33
CA MET A 274 12.13 -13.39 8.25
C MET A 274 11.49 -14.57 8.97
N THR A 275 11.64 -15.80 8.45
CA THR A 275 11.10 -17.00 9.10
C THR A 275 11.78 -17.30 10.44
N GLU A 276 12.99 -16.76 10.68
CA GLU A 276 13.70 -16.90 11.96
C GLU A 276 13.11 -16.05 13.09
N MET A 277 12.23 -15.09 12.79
CA MET A 277 11.49 -14.30 13.79
C MET A 277 10.05 -14.81 13.89
N SER A 278 9.90 -15.91 14.64
CA SER A 278 8.72 -16.36 15.36
C SER A 278 7.36 -16.11 14.69
N THR A 279 6.88 -17.07 13.91
CA THR A 279 5.42 -17.33 13.86
C THR A 279 4.90 -17.36 15.30
N PRO A 280 3.84 -16.63 15.66
CA PRO A 280 3.22 -16.74 16.97
C PRO A 280 2.88 -18.21 17.17
N SER A 281 3.59 -18.85 18.09
CA SER A 281 3.52 -20.28 18.33
C SER A 281 2.06 -20.69 18.54
N SER A 282 1.59 -21.63 17.73
CA SER A 282 0.39 -22.44 17.96
C SER A 282 0.57 -23.32 19.23
N ARG A 283 0.79 -22.70 20.39
CA ARG A 283 0.87 -23.36 21.70
C ARG A 283 -0.18 -22.75 22.61
N GLU A 284 -1.43 -23.04 22.32
CA GLU A 284 -2.53 -22.93 23.28
C GLU A 284 -3.63 -23.88 22.84
N GLY A 285 -3.34 -25.17 22.93
CA GLY A 285 -4.24 -26.22 22.45
C GLY A 285 -3.78 -27.62 22.82
N ASP A 286 -3.12 -27.78 23.97
CA ASP A 286 -2.94 -29.08 24.61
C ASP A 286 -2.50 -28.87 26.05
N LYS A 287 -3.49 -28.70 26.94
CA LYS A 287 -3.41 -29.00 28.37
C LYS A 287 -4.80 -28.80 28.97
N LYS A 288 -5.58 -29.87 28.95
CA LYS A 288 -6.39 -30.39 30.07
C LYS A 288 -7.35 -31.47 29.54
N VAL A 289 -6.83 -32.69 29.46
CA VAL A 289 -7.61 -33.89 29.76
C VAL A 289 -6.71 -34.77 30.62
N GLU A 290 -6.80 -34.55 31.93
CA GLU A 290 -6.69 -35.57 32.97
C GLU A 290 -7.30 -35.00 34.25
#